data_AF-A4TP09-F1
#
_entry.id   AF-A4TP09-F1
#
_cell.length_a   1.000
_cell.length_b   1.000
_cell.length_c   1.000
_cell.angle_alpha   90.00
_cell.angle_beta   90.00
_cell.angle_gamma   90.00
#
_symmetry.space_group_name_H-M   'P 1'
#
loop_
_entity.id
_entity.type
_entity.pdbx_description
1 polymer ?
#
loop_
_entity_poly.entity_id
_entity_poly.type
_entity_poly.pdbx_seq_one_letter_code
_entity_poly.pdbx_strand_id
1 'polypeptide(L)'
;MSKPIQMERGVKYRDADKMALIPVKNVVTERQELLRKPEWLKIKLPTDSSRIQGIKAAMRKNGLHSVCEEASCPNLSECFNHGTATFMILGAICTRRCPFCDVAHGRPVTPDANEPEKLAQTIQDMGLRYVVITSVDRDDLRDGGAQHFADCISAIRAKNPTIKIETLVPDFRGRMDRALDILTATPPDVFNHNLENVPRVYRQVRPGANYDWSLKLLERFKEAHPDIPTKSGLMVGLGETNAEIVEVMHDLRRHGVTMLTLGQYLQPSRHHLPVQRYVSPAEFDEMKAEAMAMGFTHAACGPFVRSSYHADLQAKGMEVK
;
A
#
# COMPACT_ATOMS: atom_id res chain seq x y z
N MET A 1 -29.65 -2.89 22.04
CA MET A 1 -28.48 -3.36 21.28
C MET A 1 -28.78 -3.21 19.81
N SER A 2 -28.04 -2.38 19.07
CA SER A 2 -28.19 -2.32 17.61
C SER A 2 -27.88 -3.71 17.02
N LYS A 3 -28.74 -4.22 16.14
CA LYS A 3 -28.46 -5.47 15.41
C LYS A 3 -27.04 -5.38 14.83
N PRO A 4 -26.17 -6.40 14.99
CA PRO A 4 -24.89 -6.41 14.31
C PRO A 4 -25.17 -6.29 12.81
N ILE A 5 -24.52 -5.33 12.13
CA ILE A 5 -24.66 -5.14 10.69
C ILE A 5 -24.26 -6.46 10.02
N GLN A 6 -25.24 -7.14 9.44
CA GLN A 6 -25.02 -8.41 8.77
C GLN A 6 -24.45 -8.09 7.38
N MET A 7 -23.12 -8.06 7.28
CA MET A 7 -22.46 -7.74 6.03
C MET A 7 -22.79 -8.78 4.96
N GLU A 8 -23.26 -8.30 3.82
CA GLU A 8 -23.53 -9.12 2.63
C GLU A 8 -22.23 -9.42 1.89
N ARG A 9 -22.14 -10.61 1.30
CA ARG A 9 -20.96 -11.03 0.52
C ARG A 9 -20.91 -10.25 -0.79
N GLY A 10 -19.76 -9.66 -1.10
CA GLY A 10 -19.55 -8.88 -2.33
C GLY A 10 -20.00 -7.42 -2.25
N VAL A 11 -20.55 -6.98 -1.11
CA VAL A 11 -20.93 -5.58 -0.90
C VAL A 11 -19.75 -4.76 -0.38
N LYS A 12 -19.48 -3.63 -1.04
CA LYS A 12 -18.45 -2.66 -0.68
C LYS A 12 -19.01 -1.65 0.33
N TYR A 13 -18.60 -1.73 1.58
CA TYR A 13 -18.87 -0.69 2.59
C TYR A 13 -17.73 0.32 2.60
N ARG A 14 -18.04 1.61 2.39
CA ARG A 14 -17.07 2.72 2.33
C ARG A 14 -17.38 3.80 3.35
N ASP A 15 -16.43 4.70 3.57
CA ASP A 15 -16.61 5.92 4.35
C ASP A 15 -17.35 5.69 5.69
N ALA A 16 -18.50 6.33 5.89
CA ALA A 16 -19.30 6.23 7.10
C ALA A 16 -19.67 4.77 7.43
N ASP A 17 -20.06 3.96 6.45
CA ASP A 17 -20.46 2.57 6.69
C ASP A 17 -19.28 1.72 7.15
N LYS A 18 -18.10 1.94 6.56
CA LYS A 18 -16.86 1.27 6.96
C LYS A 18 -16.43 1.70 8.37
N MET A 19 -16.46 3.00 8.63
CA MET A 19 -16.01 3.59 9.89
C MET A 19 -17.02 3.37 11.04
N ALA A 20 -18.29 3.06 10.75
CA ALA A 20 -19.23 2.63 11.77
C ALA A 20 -18.87 1.24 12.36
N LEU A 21 -18.07 0.45 11.64
CA LEU A 21 -17.71 -0.92 12.01
C LEU A 21 -16.35 -1.03 12.73
N ILE A 22 -15.54 0.02 12.77
CA ILE A 22 -14.20 -0.03 13.37
C ILE A 22 -14.24 -0.14 14.90
N PRO A 23 -13.32 -0.89 15.54
CA PRO A 23 -13.30 -1.02 17.00
C PRO A 23 -12.91 0.27 17.72
N VAL A 24 -12.12 1.10 17.05
CA VAL A 24 -11.66 2.40 17.55
C VAL A 24 -12.65 3.44 17.05
N LYS A 25 -13.39 4.10 17.94
CA LYS A 25 -14.33 5.14 17.52
C LYS A 25 -13.56 6.33 16.98
N ASN A 26 -13.71 6.60 15.68
CA ASN A 26 -13.32 7.86 15.09
C ASN A 26 -14.46 8.87 15.23
N VAL A 27 -14.17 10.07 15.70
CA VAL A 27 -15.11 11.19 15.64
C VAL A 27 -15.04 11.76 14.23
N VAL A 28 -16.19 11.95 13.60
CA VAL A 28 -16.27 12.59 12.28
C VAL A 28 -15.67 13.98 12.39
N THR A 29 -14.71 14.31 11.53
CA THR A 29 -14.07 15.64 11.57
C THR A 29 -15.07 16.70 11.14
N GLU A 30 -15.39 17.61 12.05
CA GLU A 30 -16.25 18.74 11.74
C GLU A 30 -15.53 19.70 10.78
N ARG A 31 -16.29 20.44 9.97
CA ARG A 31 -15.69 21.29 8.92
C ARG A 31 -14.72 22.34 9.48
N GLN A 32 -14.95 22.80 10.71
CA GLN A 32 -14.12 23.80 11.39
C GLN A 32 -12.80 23.22 11.92
N GLU A 33 -12.73 21.90 12.12
CA GLU A 33 -11.55 21.19 12.61
C GLU A 33 -10.63 20.72 11.48
N LEU A 34 -11.09 20.80 10.22
CA LEU A 34 -10.30 20.43 9.06
C LEU A 34 -9.11 21.39 8.88
N LEU A 35 -7.90 20.86 9.04
CA LEU A 35 -6.67 21.60 8.75
C LEU A 35 -6.65 22.04 7.27
N ARG A 36 -6.39 23.33 7.05
CA ARG A 36 -6.23 23.89 5.71
C ARG A 36 -5.02 23.27 5.03
N LYS A 37 -5.22 22.72 3.82
CA LYS A 37 -4.13 22.19 2.99
C LYS A 37 -3.13 23.31 2.68
N PRO A 38 -1.82 23.07 2.88
CA PRO A 38 -0.81 24.06 2.57
C PRO A 38 -0.62 24.20 1.05
N GLU A 39 0.02 25.30 0.65
CA GLU A 39 0.20 25.66 -0.77
C GLU A 39 0.98 24.61 -1.59
N TRP A 40 1.95 23.91 -0.96
CA TRP A 40 2.74 22.86 -1.62
C TRP A 40 1.96 21.57 -1.86
N LEU A 41 0.76 21.42 -1.31
CA LEU A 41 -0.07 20.22 -1.45
C LEU A 41 -1.11 20.40 -2.56
N LYS A 42 -0.61 20.71 -3.76
CA LYS A 42 -1.40 20.87 -4.99
C LYS A 42 -0.89 19.91 -6.07
N ILE A 43 -1.82 19.18 -6.69
CA ILE A 43 -1.53 18.33 -7.84
C ILE A 43 -1.89 19.05 -9.14
N LYS A 44 -1.09 18.81 -10.19
CA LYS A 44 -1.39 19.31 -11.54
C LYS A 44 -2.23 18.27 -12.27
N LEU A 45 -3.44 18.66 -12.69
CA LEU A 45 -4.27 17.78 -13.51
C LEU A 45 -3.69 17.67 -14.93
N PRO A 46 -3.71 16.46 -15.52
CA PRO A 46 -3.17 16.27 -16.87
C PRO A 46 -4.08 16.95 -17.90
N THR A 47 -3.46 17.48 -18.96
CA THR A 47 -4.19 18.05 -20.11
C THR A 47 -4.86 16.99 -20.96
N ASP A 48 -4.28 15.78 -21.01
CA ASP A 48 -4.84 14.62 -21.70
C ASP A 48 -5.08 13.46 -20.70
N SER A 49 -6.28 12.88 -20.77
CA SER A 49 -6.69 11.74 -19.95
C SER A 49 -6.88 10.45 -20.76
N SER A 50 -6.60 10.44 -22.06
CA SER A 50 -6.79 9.30 -22.96
C SER A 50 -6.10 8.02 -22.45
N ARG A 51 -4.80 8.12 -22.09
CA ARG A 51 -4.04 6.99 -21.53
C ARG A 51 -4.61 6.49 -20.21
N ILE A 52 -5.01 7.41 -19.33
CA ILE A 52 -5.64 7.07 -18.06
C ILE A 52 -6.95 6.31 -18.30
N GLN A 53 -7.80 6.80 -19.21
CA GLN A 53 -9.06 6.16 -19.56
C GLN A 53 -8.84 4.77 -20.19
N GLY A 54 -7.82 4.63 -21.04
CA GLY A 54 -7.43 3.36 -21.65
C GLY A 54 -7.01 2.32 -20.61
N ILE A 55 -6.15 2.69 -19.66
CA ILE A 55 -5.74 1.80 -18.56
C ILE A 55 -6.95 1.38 -17.72
N LYS A 56 -7.78 2.35 -17.32
CA LYS A 56 -9.01 2.07 -16.56
C LYS A 56 -9.98 1.15 -17.32
N ALA A 57 -10.11 1.34 -18.63
CA ALA A 57 -10.95 0.49 -19.46
C ALA A 57 -10.39 -0.94 -19.57
N ALA A 58 -9.08 -1.11 -19.74
CA ALA A 58 -8.42 -2.41 -19.76
C ALA A 58 -8.60 -3.16 -18.44
N MET A 59 -8.40 -2.47 -17.32
CA MET A 59 -8.60 -3.05 -15.99
C MET A 59 -10.05 -3.50 -15.78
N ARG A 60 -11.04 -2.65 -16.07
CA ARG A 60 -12.46 -3.00 -15.98
C ARG A 60 -12.84 -4.16 -16.88
N LYS A 61 -12.36 -4.17 -18.13
CA LYS A 61 -12.61 -5.24 -19.10
C LYS A 61 -12.14 -6.60 -18.57
N ASN A 62 -11.02 -6.61 -17.86
CA ASN A 62 -10.43 -7.83 -17.31
C ASN A 62 -10.85 -8.11 -15.86
N GLY A 63 -11.77 -7.33 -15.28
CA GLY A 63 -12.20 -7.51 -13.89
C GLY A 63 -11.09 -7.29 -12.86
N LEU A 64 -10.07 -6.51 -13.20
CA LEU A 64 -8.94 -6.18 -12.33
C LEU A 64 -9.19 -4.89 -11.55
N HIS A 65 -8.58 -4.79 -10.37
CA HIS A 65 -8.66 -3.60 -9.53
C HIS A 65 -7.30 -2.92 -9.41
N SER A 66 -7.31 -1.60 -9.20
CA SER A 66 -6.11 -0.82 -8.87
C SER A 66 -6.29 -0.17 -7.52
N VAL A 67 -5.28 -0.26 -6.65
CA VAL A 67 -5.26 0.55 -5.42
C VAL A 67 -5.27 2.05 -5.73
N CYS A 68 -4.76 2.46 -6.91
CA CYS A 68 -4.78 3.85 -7.32
C CYS A 68 -6.23 4.38 -7.43
N GLU A 69 -7.15 3.56 -7.92
CA GLU A 69 -8.58 3.90 -8.00
C GLU A 69 -9.30 3.64 -6.69
N GLU A 70 -9.06 2.47 -6.07
CA GLU A 70 -9.82 2.02 -4.92
C GLU A 70 -9.46 2.76 -3.62
N ALA A 71 -8.27 3.39 -3.58
CA ALA A 71 -7.77 4.20 -2.47
C ALA A 71 -7.67 5.72 -2.78
N SER A 72 -8.32 6.18 -3.86
CA SER A 72 -8.38 7.61 -4.22
C SER A 72 -7.00 8.29 -4.33
N CYS A 73 -6.03 7.63 -4.99
CA CYS A 73 -4.65 8.10 -5.04
C CYS A 73 -4.50 9.42 -5.83
N PRO A 74 -3.90 10.48 -5.25
CA PRO A 74 -3.70 11.76 -5.95
C PRO A 74 -2.75 11.64 -7.16
N ASN A 75 -1.88 10.62 -7.17
CA ASN A 75 -0.84 10.45 -8.20
C ASN A 75 -1.30 9.57 -9.36
N LEU A 76 -2.57 9.13 -9.39
CA LEU A 76 -3.08 8.22 -10.41
C LEU A 76 -2.78 8.73 -11.82
N SER A 77 -3.05 10.00 -12.07
CA SER A 77 -2.83 10.62 -13.37
C SER A 77 -1.38 10.58 -13.81
N GLU A 78 -0.46 10.83 -12.89
CA GLU A 78 0.97 10.86 -13.16
C GLU A 78 1.52 9.45 -13.40
N CYS A 79 1.26 8.51 -12.49
CA CYS A 79 1.76 7.14 -12.61
C CYS A 79 1.26 6.46 -13.90
N PHE A 80 -0.03 6.61 -14.21
CA PHE A 80 -0.63 6.00 -15.40
C PHE A 80 -0.05 6.61 -16.68
N ASN A 81 0.30 7.90 -16.66
CA ASN A 81 0.96 8.56 -17.78
C ASN A 81 2.44 8.17 -17.95
N HIS A 82 3.10 7.63 -16.93
CA HIS A 82 4.48 7.12 -17.00
C HIS A 82 4.58 5.63 -17.31
N GLY A 83 3.44 4.91 -17.38
CA GLY A 83 3.44 3.48 -17.61
C GLY A 83 3.83 2.66 -16.38
N THR A 84 3.44 3.14 -15.20
CA THR A 84 3.53 2.40 -13.94
C THR A 84 2.11 2.25 -13.38
N ALA A 85 1.72 1.02 -13.04
CA ALA A 85 0.43 0.73 -12.45
C ALA A 85 0.60 -0.19 -11.24
N THR A 86 -0.24 0.02 -10.24
CA THR A 86 -0.35 -0.87 -9.08
C THR A 86 -1.66 -1.61 -9.15
N PHE A 87 -1.56 -2.94 -9.31
CA PHE A 87 -2.72 -3.82 -9.36
C PHE A 87 -3.04 -4.31 -7.96
N MET A 88 -4.32 -4.30 -7.61
CA MET A 88 -4.83 -4.85 -6.37
C MET A 88 -5.55 -6.17 -6.68
N ILE A 89 -4.89 -7.28 -6.33
CA ILE A 89 -5.42 -8.64 -6.49
C ILE A 89 -6.34 -9.00 -5.31
N LEU A 90 -7.03 -10.14 -5.42
CA LEU A 90 -7.96 -10.67 -4.41
C LEU A 90 -9.22 -9.80 -4.22
N GLY A 91 -9.55 -8.99 -5.24
CA GLY A 91 -10.71 -8.12 -5.28
C GLY A 91 -10.51 -6.77 -4.59
N ALA A 92 -11.62 -6.04 -4.39
CA ALA A 92 -11.64 -4.69 -3.83
C ALA A 92 -12.41 -4.56 -2.51
N ILE A 93 -12.61 -5.67 -1.80
CA ILE A 93 -13.27 -5.71 -0.49
C ILE A 93 -12.28 -6.29 0.51
N CYS A 94 -11.90 -5.50 1.50
CA CYS A 94 -10.96 -5.87 2.54
C CYS A 94 -11.67 -6.46 3.76
N THR A 95 -11.13 -7.56 4.29
CA THR A 95 -11.60 -8.13 5.56
C THR A 95 -11.25 -7.25 6.77
N ARG A 96 -10.37 -6.27 6.57
CA ARG A 96 -9.96 -5.28 7.56
C ARG A 96 -10.46 -3.88 7.21
N ARG A 97 -10.23 -2.97 8.14
CA ARG A 97 -10.83 -1.65 8.18
C ARG A 97 -9.89 -0.65 8.84
N CYS A 98 -8.68 -0.56 8.31
CA CYS A 98 -7.70 0.45 8.74
C CYS A 98 -8.31 1.85 8.56
N PRO A 99 -8.39 2.69 9.61
CA PRO A 99 -9.15 3.94 9.54
C PRO A 99 -8.51 5.07 8.70
N PHE A 100 -7.30 4.86 8.16
CA PHE A 100 -6.68 5.76 7.17
C PHE A 100 -6.99 5.36 5.72
N CYS A 101 -7.42 4.11 5.49
CA CYS A 101 -7.47 3.51 4.16
C CYS A 101 -8.87 3.64 3.55
N ASP A 102 -8.96 3.98 2.26
CA ASP A 102 -10.23 4.20 1.55
C ASP A 102 -10.77 2.94 0.83
N VAL A 103 -9.98 1.85 0.80
CA VAL A 103 -10.43 0.57 0.24
C VAL A 103 -11.64 0.06 1.03
N ALA A 104 -12.67 -0.39 0.33
CA ALA A 104 -13.92 -0.83 0.94
C ALA A 104 -13.71 -2.00 1.91
N HIS A 105 -14.49 -2.01 2.99
CA HIS A 105 -14.60 -3.16 3.90
C HIS A 105 -15.81 -4.02 3.52
N GLY A 106 -15.82 -5.29 3.93
CA GLY A 106 -16.96 -6.16 3.76
C GLY A 106 -16.60 -7.63 3.83
N ARG A 107 -17.52 -8.49 3.37
CA ARG A 107 -17.25 -9.93 3.15
C ARG A 107 -16.84 -10.13 1.69
N PRO A 108 -15.58 -10.49 1.41
CA PRO A 108 -15.11 -10.67 0.04
C PRO A 108 -15.82 -11.84 -0.66
N VAL A 109 -15.84 -11.80 -1.99
CA VAL A 109 -16.18 -12.96 -2.82
C VAL A 109 -15.00 -13.95 -2.89
N THR A 110 -15.26 -15.15 -3.40
CA THR A 110 -14.21 -16.12 -3.70
C THR A 110 -13.19 -15.50 -4.67
N PRO A 111 -11.87 -15.66 -4.44
CA PRO A 111 -10.86 -15.22 -5.40
C PRO A 111 -11.14 -15.78 -6.80
N ASP A 112 -10.96 -14.96 -7.84
CA ASP A 112 -11.04 -15.42 -9.22
C ASP A 112 -9.77 -16.20 -9.56
N ALA A 113 -9.90 -17.50 -9.81
CA ALA A 113 -8.78 -18.38 -10.15
C ALA A 113 -8.05 -17.95 -11.44
N ASN A 114 -8.69 -17.18 -12.32
CA ASN A 114 -8.08 -16.66 -13.55
C ASN A 114 -7.48 -15.26 -13.37
N GLU A 115 -7.57 -14.63 -12.19
CA GLU A 115 -6.99 -13.31 -11.94
C GLU A 115 -5.47 -13.25 -12.26
N PRO A 116 -4.63 -14.26 -11.93
CA PRO A 116 -3.22 -14.29 -12.31
C PRO A 116 -2.98 -14.15 -13.83
N GLU A 117 -3.68 -14.94 -14.64
CA GLU A 117 -3.54 -14.93 -16.10
C GLU A 117 -4.06 -13.63 -16.72
N LYS A 118 -5.20 -13.13 -16.25
CA LYS A 118 -5.76 -11.84 -16.68
C LYS A 118 -4.82 -10.69 -16.35
N LEU A 119 -4.20 -10.72 -15.17
CA LEU A 119 -3.20 -9.73 -14.74
C LEU A 119 -1.97 -9.79 -15.65
N ALA A 120 -1.40 -10.97 -15.87
CA ALA A 120 -0.23 -11.17 -16.72
C ALA A 120 -0.47 -10.70 -18.17
N GLN A 121 -1.65 -11.00 -18.73
CA GLN A 121 -2.07 -10.51 -20.05
C GLN A 121 -2.22 -8.98 -20.07
N THR A 122 -2.88 -8.41 -19.07
CA THR A 122 -3.08 -6.95 -19.01
C THR A 122 -1.74 -6.20 -18.93
N ILE A 123 -0.80 -6.71 -18.15
CA ILE A 123 0.55 -6.16 -18.03
C ILE A 123 1.29 -6.20 -19.38
N GLN A 124 1.19 -7.32 -20.11
CA GLN A 124 1.76 -7.49 -21.45
C GLN A 124 1.16 -6.48 -22.43
N ASP A 125 -0.17 -6.38 -22.47
CA ASP A 125 -0.90 -5.47 -23.36
C ASP A 125 -0.56 -3.99 -23.10
N MET A 126 -0.31 -3.65 -21.83
CA MET A 126 0.08 -2.30 -21.42
C MET A 126 1.56 -1.98 -21.65
N GLY A 127 2.39 -2.97 -21.99
CA GLY A 127 3.83 -2.79 -22.22
C GLY A 127 4.58 -2.27 -20.98
N LEU A 128 4.16 -2.68 -19.78
CA LEU A 128 4.80 -2.24 -18.54
C LEU A 128 6.18 -2.89 -18.37
N ARG A 129 7.13 -2.14 -17.81
CA ARG A 129 8.48 -2.65 -17.46
C ARG A 129 8.67 -2.93 -15.98
N TYR A 130 7.77 -2.39 -15.16
CA TYR A 130 7.75 -2.58 -13.72
C TYR A 130 6.29 -2.66 -13.28
N VAL A 131 5.99 -3.60 -12.39
CA VAL A 131 4.64 -3.73 -11.84
C VAL A 131 4.70 -3.85 -10.33
N VAL A 132 3.78 -3.15 -9.66
CA VAL A 132 3.53 -3.35 -8.24
C VAL A 132 2.24 -4.16 -8.10
N ILE A 133 2.30 -5.26 -7.35
CA ILE A 133 1.14 -6.09 -7.02
C ILE A 133 0.87 -5.91 -5.52
N THR A 134 -0.34 -5.49 -5.16
CA THR A 134 -0.81 -5.42 -3.78
C THR A 134 -2.10 -6.22 -3.64
N SER A 135 -2.58 -6.44 -2.43
CA SER A 135 -3.90 -7.01 -2.22
C SER A 135 -4.66 -6.26 -1.12
N VAL A 136 -5.94 -6.58 -1.01
CA VAL A 136 -6.69 -6.43 0.24
C VAL A 136 -6.26 -7.49 1.25
N ASP A 137 -6.55 -7.29 2.54
CA ASP A 137 -6.42 -8.35 3.54
C ASP A 137 -7.52 -9.41 3.32
N ARG A 138 -7.11 -10.68 3.29
CA ARG A 138 -7.99 -11.86 3.16
C ARG A 138 -7.89 -12.76 4.38
N ASP A 139 -8.28 -12.23 5.54
CA ASP A 139 -8.32 -12.98 6.81
C ASP A 139 -9.26 -14.21 6.75
N ASP A 140 -10.11 -14.32 5.72
CA ASP A 140 -10.98 -15.46 5.44
C ASP A 140 -10.26 -16.64 4.75
N LEU A 141 -9.07 -16.43 4.19
CA LEU A 141 -8.27 -17.49 3.56
C LEU A 141 -7.29 -18.11 4.57
N ARG A 142 -6.91 -19.38 4.34
CA ARG A 142 -6.01 -20.13 5.26
C ARG A 142 -4.57 -19.64 5.23
N ASP A 143 -4.15 -19.05 4.12
CA ASP A 143 -2.81 -18.50 3.86
C ASP A 143 -2.82 -16.96 3.76
N GLY A 144 -3.96 -16.33 4.04
CA GLY A 144 -4.13 -14.88 3.90
C GLY A 144 -4.03 -14.37 2.44
N GLY A 145 -4.08 -15.26 1.44
CA GLY A 145 -3.92 -14.92 0.03
C GLY A 145 -2.49 -15.02 -0.51
N ALA A 146 -1.53 -15.53 0.28
CA ALA A 146 -0.13 -15.65 -0.15
C ALA A 146 0.05 -16.51 -1.41
N GLN A 147 -0.67 -17.63 -1.56
CA GLN A 147 -0.62 -18.44 -2.78
C GLN A 147 -1.03 -17.64 -4.01
N HIS A 148 -2.04 -16.78 -3.87
CA HIS A 148 -2.52 -15.97 -4.99
C HIS A 148 -1.49 -14.94 -5.44
N PHE A 149 -0.71 -14.36 -4.52
CA PHE A 149 0.45 -13.54 -4.88
C PHE A 149 1.48 -14.36 -5.68
N ALA A 150 1.83 -15.57 -5.22
CA ALA A 150 2.78 -16.44 -5.90
C ALA A 150 2.30 -16.86 -7.30
N ASP A 151 1.01 -17.15 -7.44
CA ASP A 151 0.39 -17.49 -8.73
C ASP A 151 0.45 -16.30 -9.69
N CYS A 152 0.14 -15.09 -9.22
CA CYS A 152 0.29 -13.86 -9.99
C CYS A 152 1.74 -13.62 -10.42
N ILE A 153 2.72 -13.75 -9.51
CA ILE A 153 4.14 -13.58 -9.85
C ILE A 153 4.55 -14.57 -10.93
N SER A 154 4.16 -15.84 -10.79
CA SER A 154 4.49 -16.91 -11.74
C SER A 154 3.89 -16.63 -13.13
N ALA A 155 2.60 -16.32 -13.20
CA ALA A 155 1.92 -16.00 -14.46
C ALA A 155 2.54 -14.77 -15.14
N ILE A 156 2.85 -13.72 -14.36
CA ILE A 156 3.49 -12.51 -14.88
C ILE A 156 4.87 -12.82 -15.46
N ARG A 157 5.73 -13.56 -14.73
CA ARG A 157 7.07 -13.92 -15.22
C ARG A 157 7.00 -14.80 -16.46
N ALA A 158 6.07 -15.76 -16.50
CA ALA A 158 5.90 -16.65 -17.65
C ALA A 158 5.55 -15.88 -18.94
N LYS A 159 4.69 -14.85 -18.82
CA LYS A 159 4.23 -14.06 -19.95
C LYS A 159 5.09 -12.82 -20.26
N ASN A 160 5.79 -12.29 -19.25
CA ASN A 160 6.58 -11.05 -19.31
C ASN A 160 7.96 -11.29 -18.66
N PRO A 161 8.86 -12.06 -19.28
CA PRO A 161 10.08 -12.56 -18.62
C PRO A 161 11.09 -11.47 -18.21
N THR A 162 11.00 -10.28 -18.78
CA THR A 162 11.91 -9.15 -18.47
C THR A 162 11.34 -8.15 -17.46
N ILE A 163 10.09 -8.33 -17.03
CA ILE A 163 9.44 -7.37 -16.12
C ILE A 163 9.98 -7.52 -14.70
N LYS A 164 10.11 -6.38 -14.00
CA LYS A 164 10.39 -6.35 -12.57
C LYS A 164 9.11 -6.28 -11.76
N ILE A 165 9.03 -7.10 -10.71
CA ILE A 165 7.83 -7.28 -9.89
C ILE A 165 8.13 -6.83 -8.46
N GLU A 166 7.41 -5.83 -7.96
CA GLU A 166 7.34 -5.50 -6.55
C GLU A 166 6.02 -6.03 -5.97
N THR A 167 6.07 -6.67 -4.81
CA THR A 167 4.86 -7.00 -4.06
C THR A 167 4.72 -6.07 -2.87
N LEU A 168 3.52 -5.54 -2.65
CA LEU A 168 3.11 -4.90 -1.39
C LEU A 168 2.12 -5.84 -0.69
N VAL A 169 2.64 -6.61 0.27
CA VAL A 169 1.88 -7.69 0.90
C VAL A 169 1.16 -7.25 2.18
N PRO A 170 0.05 -7.89 2.55
CA PRO A 170 -0.52 -7.76 3.89
C PRO A 170 0.40 -8.38 4.94
N ASP A 171 0.01 -8.30 6.22
CA ASP A 171 0.80 -8.89 7.31
C ASP A 171 0.57 -10.40 7.49
N PHE A 172 -0.40 -10.98 6.77
CA PHE A 172 -0.82 -12.38 6.90
C PHE A 172 -1.13 -12.81 8.35
N ARG A 173 -1.78 -11.95 9.17
CA ARG A 173 -2.08 -12.18 10.60
C ARG A 173 -2.38 -13.64 10.95
N GLY A 174 -1.56 -14.18 11.86
CA GLY A 174 -1.66 -15.54 12.38
C GLY A 174 -1.25 -16.64 11.39
N ARG A 175 -0.69 -16.27 10.24
CA ARG A 175 -0.35 -17.17 9.12
C ARG A 175 0.99 -16.83 8.46
N MET A 176 1.86 -16.08 9.16
CA MET A 176 3.15 -15.61 8.61
C MET A 176 4.00 -16.76 8.10
N ASP A 177 4.12 -17.86 8.85
CA ASP A 177 4.92 -19.04 8.44
C ASP A 177 4.44 -19.56 7.08
N ARG A 178 3.15 -19.86 6.96
CA ARG A 178 2.56 -20.37 5.72
C ARG A 178 2.71 -19.38 4.56
N ALA A 179 2.56 -18.09 4.83
CA ALA A 179 2.70 -17.07 3.81
C ALA A 179 4.15 -16.93 3.33
N LEU A 180 5.12 -16.97 4.26
CA LEU A 180 6.54 -16.95 3.93
C LEU A 180 6.94 -18.21 3.17
N ASP A 181 6.56 -19.42 3.60
CA ASP A 181 6.87 -20.67 2.88
C ASP A 181 6.50 -20.58 1.39
N ILE A 182 5.36 -19.97 1.08
CA ILE A 182 4.88 -19.74 -0.28
C ILE A 182 5.68 -18.64 -1.00
N LEU A 183 5.80 -17.45 -0.38
CA LEU A 183 6.40 -16.27 -1.03
C LEU A 183 7.92 -16.38 -1.18
N THR A 184 8.56 -17.15 -0.31
CA THR A 184 9.98 -17.47 -0.40
C THR A 184 10.25 -18.45 -1.55
N ALA A 185 9.31 -19.34 -1.89
CA ALA A 185 9.43 -20.21 -3.05
C ALA A 185 9.23 -19.47 -4.40
N THR A 186 8.44 -18.37 -4.38
CA THR A 186 8.17 -17.55 -5.57
C THR A 186 8.45 -16.07 -5.29
N PRO A 187 9.74 -15.69 -5.15
CA PRO A 187 10.07 -14.35 -4.68
C PRO A 187 9.83 -13.26 -5.75
N PRO A 188 9.39 -12.05 -5.32
CA PRO A 188 9.38 -10.86 -6.16
C PRO A 188 10.80 -10.31 -6.39
N ASP A 189 10.95 -9.27 -7.21
CA ASP A 189 12.18 -8.49 -7.30
C ASP A 189 12.33 -7.48 -6.15
N VAL A 190 11.22 -7.05 -5.54
CA VAL A 190 11.19 -6.23 -4.31
C VAL A 190 10.05 -6.72 -3.42
N PHE A 191 10.34 -6.99 -2.15
CA PHE A 191 9.34 -7.41 -1.16
C PHE A 191 8.98 -6.25 -0.23
N ASN A 192 7.77 -5.73 -0.35
CA ASN A 192 7.29 -4.56 0.37
C ASN A 192 6.20 -4.94 1.38
N HIS A 193 6.34 -4.45 2.62
CA HIS A 193 5.27 -4.43 3.61
C HIS A 193 5.36 -3.12 4.39
N ASN A 194 4.31 -2.32 4.37
CA ASN A 194 4.30 -1.04 5.08
C ASN A 194 4.05 -1.23 6.57
N LEU A 195 4.77 -0.49 7.41
CA LEU A 195 4.42 -0.27 8.82
C LEU A 195 3.34 0.79 8.97
N GLU A 196 3.30 1.77 8.06
CA GLU A 196 2.37 2.90 8.01
C GLU A 196 2.58 3.97 9.09
N ASN A 197 2.85 3.61 10.34
CA ASN A 197 3.04 4.60 11.41
C ASN A 197 3.80 4.03 12.63
N VAL A 198 3.95 4.85 13.66
CA VAL A 198 4.75 4.59 14.87
C VAL A 198 4.00 3.74 15.91
N PRO A 199 4.71 3.00 16.79
CA PRO A 199 4.10 2.07 17.75
C PRO A 199 2.99 2.70 18.62
N ARG A 200 3.20 3.93 19.11
CA ARG A 200 2.26 4.62 20.01
C ARG A 200 0.85 4.77 19.43
N VAL A 201 0.73 5.09 18.15
CA VAL A 201 -0.56 5.27 17.47
C VAL A 201 -0.96 4.08 16.61
N TYR A 202 -0.15 3.01 16.61
CA TYR A 202 -0.34 1.87 15.71
C TYR A 202 -1.72 1.23 15.83
N ARG A 203 -2.26 1.08 17.04
CA ARG A 203 -3.61 0.52 17.27
C ARG A 203 -4.72 1.43 16.73
N GLN A 204 -4.50 2.74 16.70
CA GLN A 204 -5.45 3.70 16.14
C GLN A 204 -5.42 3.67 14.60
N VAL A 205 -4.21 3.64 14.02
CA VAL A 205 -4.01 3.66 12.56
C VAL A 205 -4.31 2.28 11.93
N ARG A 206 -3.93 1.21 12.59
CA ARG A 206 -4.06 -0.18 12.15
C ARG A 206 -4.56 -1.09 13.27
N PRO A 207 -5.84 -0.99 13.67
CA PRO A 207 -6.40 -1.77 14.78
C PRO A 207 -6.34 -3.29 14.57
N GLY A 208 -6.11 -3.73 13.33
CA GLY A 208 -5.91 -5.13 12.99
C GLY A 208 -4.46 -5.57 12.82
N ALA A 209 -3.48 -4.67 12.78
CA ALA A 209 -2.08 -5.07 12.62
C ALA A 209 -1.36 -5.02 13.97
N ASN A 210 -0.20 -5.64 14.02
CA ASN A 210 0.74 -5.53 15.14
C ASN A 210 2.09 -5.05 14.59
N TYR A 211 2.72 -4.10 15.30
CA TYR A 211 3.95 -3.44 14.84
C TYR A 211 5.11 -4.44 14.73
N ASP A 212 5.36 -5.20 15.79
CA ASP A 212 6.43 -6.20 15.85
C ASP A 212 6.20 -7.35 14.86
N TRP A 213 4.94 -7.76 14.66
CA TRP A 213 4.58 -8.76 13.66
C TRP A 213 4.91 -8.28 12.24
N SER A 214 4.61 -7.02 11.93
CA SER A 214 4.95 -6.43 10.63
C SER A 214 6.46 -6.31 10.40
N LEU A 215 7.22 -5.95 11.44
CA LEU A 215 8.69 -5.97 11.40
C LEU A 215 9.24 -7.39 11.21
N LYS A 216 8.70 -8.37 11.94
CA LYS A 216 9.14 -9.77 11.86
C LYS A 216 8.89 -10.39 10.49
N LEU A 217 7.80 -10.00 9.81
CA LEU A 217 7.54 -10.43 8.42
C LEU A 217 8.66 -10.00 7.48
N LEU A 218 9.07 -8.72 7.56
CA LEU A 218 10.14 -8.15 6.74
C LEU A 218 11.49 -8.79 7.05
N GLU A 219 11.80 -8.94 8.34
CA GLU A 219 13.03 -9.59 8.81
C GLU A 219 13.16 -11.02 8.27
N ARG A 220 12.13 -11.85 8.47
CA ARG A 220 12.19 -13.26 8.08
C ARG A 220 12.25 -13.45 6.56
N PHE A 221 11.57 -12.60 5.78
CA PHE A 221 11.72 -12.63 4.34
C PHE A 221 13.15 -12.27 3.94
N LYS A 222 13.75 -11.25 4.57
CA LYS A 222 15.13 -10.82 4.29
C LYS A 222 16.17 -11.87 4.68
N GLU A 223 15.96 -12.58 5.79
CA GLU A 223 16.81 -13.71 6.21
C GLU A 223 16.79 -14.84 5.17
N ALA A 224 15.61 -15.15 4.62
CA ALA A 224 15.46 -16.20 3.61
C ALA A 224 15.98 -15.79 2.21
N HIS A 225 15.89 -14.51 1.87
CA HIS A 225 16.38 -13.93 0.60
C HIS A 225 17.24 -12.69 0.83
N PRO A 226 18.51 -12.84 1.25
CA PRO A 226 19.39 -11.71 1.58
C PRO A 226 19.64 -10.75 0.42
N ASP A 227 19.56 -11.23 -0.82
CA ASP A 227 19.82 -10.43 -2.02
C ASP A 227 18.60 -9.65 -2.51
N ILE A 228 17.40 -9.96 -2.01
CA ILE A 228 16.17 -9.29 -2.44
C ILE A 228 15.95 -8.04 -1.59
N PRO A 229 15.78 -6.85 -2.19
CA PRO A 229 15.43 -5.65 -1.46
C PRO A 229 14.09 -5.81 -0.72
N THR A 230 14.11 -5.51 0.57
CA THR A 230 12.90 -5.34 1.37
C THR A 230 12.59 -3.86 1.51
N LYS A 231 11.30 -3.54 1.48
CA LYS A 231 10.79 -2.16 1.46
C LYS A 231 9.69 -1.97 2.50
N SER A 232 9.62 -0.78 3.06
CA SER A 232 8.50 -0.36 3.88
C SER A 232 8.11 1.08 3.63
N GLY A 233 6.84 1.39 3.91
CA GLY A 233 6.27 2.72 3.84
C GLY A 233 5.77 3.22 5.19
N LEU A 234 5.90 4.52 5.39
CA LEU A 234 5.40 5.28 6.53
C LEU A 234 4.57 6.46 6.01
N MET A 235 3.50 6.78 6.74
CA MET A 235 2.71 7.98 6.54
C MET A 235 2.84 8.91 7.74
N VAL A 236 3.09 10.18 7.47
CA VAL A 236 3.13 11.24 8.48
C VAL A 236 1.85 12.09 8.46
N GLY A 237 1.54 12.73 9.58
CA GLY A 237 0.35 13.56 9.74
C GLY A 237 -0.79 12.89 10.51
N LEU A 238 -0.55 11.77 11.21
CA LEU A 238 -1.54 11.04 11.99
C LEU A 238 -1.34 11.16 13.51
N GLY A 239 -0.40 11.99 13.94
CA GLY A 239 -0.14 12.31 15.35
C GLY A 239 1.20 11.82 15.86
N GLU A 240 2.02 11.22 15.00
CA GLU A 240 3.42 10.93 15.26
C GLU A 240 4.31 12.20 15.24
N THR A 241 5.43 12.12 15.94
CA THR A 241 6.51 13.11 15.87
C THR A 241 7.59 12.69 14.86
N ASN A 242 8.40 13.63 14.37
CA ASN A 242 9.53 13.30 13.49
C ASN A 242 10.53 12.37 14.20
N ALA A 243 10.79 12.58 15.50
CA ALA A 243 11.66 11.72 16.29
C ALA A 243 11.16 10.27 16.35
N GLU A 244 9.85 10.06 16.56
CA GLU A 244 9.28 8.71 16.54
C GLU A 244 9.38 8.07 15.15
N ILE A 245 9.25 8.84 14.07
CA ILE A 245 9.45 8.33 12.71
C ILE A 245 10.90 7.90 12.49
N VAL A 246 11.88 8.67 12.97
CA VAL A 246 13.30 8.33 12.92
C VAL A 246 13.58 7.05 13.72
N GLU A 247 12.95 6.85 14.87
CA GLU A 247 13.05 5.57 15.61
C GLU A 247 12.50 4.38 14.81
N VAL A 248 11.39 4.56 14.10
CA VAL A 248 10.86 3.51 13.20
C VAL A 248 11.83 3.23 12.04
N MET A 249 12.54 4.25 11.54
CA MET A 249 13.59 4.03 10.52
C MET A 249 14.72 3.16 11.08
N HIS A 250 15.13 3.37 12.32
CA HIS A 250 16.10 2.49 12.99
C HIS A 250 15.58 1.07 13.15
N ASP A 251 14.32 0.89 13.57
CA ASP A 251 13.68 -0.43 13.63
C ASP A 251 13.69 -1.14 12.28
N LEU A 252 13.29 -0.45 11.21
CA LEU A 252 13.28 -0.97 9.85
C LEU A 252 14.68 -1.45 9.43
N ARG A 253 15.73 -0.66 9.70
CA ARG A 253 17.12 -1.05 9.40
C ARG A 253 17.57 -2.25 10.23
N ARG A 254 17.23 -2.30 11.53
CA ARG A 254 17.52 -3.46 12.39
C ARG A 254 16.89 -4.76 11.87
N HIS A 255 15.74 -4.67 11.21
CA HIS A 255 15.02 -5.81 10.61
C HIS A 255 15.35 -6.00 9.11
N GLY A 256 16.48 -5.44 8.64
CA GLY A 256 17.00 -5.70 7.30
C GLY A 256 16.29 -4.98 6.15
N VAL A 257 15.37 -4.04 6.42
CA VAL A 257 14.66 -3.27 5.40
C VAL A 257 15.61 -2.30 4.71
N THR A 258 15.75 -2.40 3.39
CA THR A 258 16.72 -1.62 2.61
C THR A 258 16.12 -0.41 1.91
N MET A 259 14.82 -0.39 1.66
CA MET A 259 14.14 0.70 0.96
C MET A 259 13.04 1.34 1.82
N LEU A 260 12.92 2.66 1.76
CA LEU A 260 11.94 3.44 2.51
C LEU A 260 11.09 4.32 1.60
N THR A 261 9.80 4.41 1.92
CA THR A 261 8.93 5.49 1.43
C THR A 261 8.30 6.25 2.60
N LEU A 262 8.33 7.57 2.57
CA LEU A 262 7.75 8.43 3.60
C LEU A 262 6.84 9.48 2.94
N GLY A 263 5.54 9.38 3.18
CA GLY A 263 4.53 10.21 2.52
C GLY A 263 3.61 10.96 3.48
N GLN A 264 2.98 12.04 3.04
CA GLN A 264 1.94 12.70 3.82
C GLN A 264 0.64 11.88 3.78
N TYR A 265 0.06 11.62 4.94
CA TYR A 265 -1.31 11.12 5.04
C TYR A 265 -2.29 12.16 4.49
N LEU A 266 -3.13 11.72 3.56
CA LEU A 266 -4.23 12.52 3.03
C LEU A 266 -5.53 11.83 3.39
N GLN A 267 -6.36 12.51 4.19
CA GLN A 267 -7.64 12.00 4.63
C GLN A 267 -8.57 11.75 3.42
N PRO A 268 -9.01 10.50 3.17
CA PRO A 268 -9.88 10.20 2.03
C PRO A 268 -11.25 10.84 2.15
N SER A 269 -11.81 10.84 3.36
CA SER A 269 -13.07 11.51 3.68
C SER A 269 -13.12 11.88 5.16
N ARG A 270 -14.07 12.76 5.54
CA ARG A 270 -14.26 13.24 6.92
C ARG A 270 -14.52 12.14 7.97
N HIS A 271 -14.81 10.92 7.53
CA HIS A 271 -15.07 9.77 8.40
C HIS A 271 -13.78 9.00 8.74
N HIS A 272 -12.73 9.17 7.93
CA HIS A 272 -11.41 8.61 8.18
C HIS A 272 -10.66 9.44 9.24
N LEU A 273 -9.51 8.93 9.70
CA LEU A 273 -8.69 9.64 10.69
C LEU A 273 -8.43 11.09 10.26
N PRO A 274 -8.54 12.07 11.17
CA PRO A 274 -8.21 13.45 10.86
C PRO A 274 -6.71 13.59 10.57
N VAL A 275 -6.36 14.47 9.65
CA VAL A 275 -4.97 14.93 9.51
C VAL A 275 -4.63 15.76 10.75
N GLN A 276 -3.57 15.38 11.48
CA GLN A 276 -3.09 16.06 12.69
C GLN A 276 -2.05 17.13 12.38
N ARG A 277 -1.28 16.95 11.30
CA ARG A 277 -0.32 17.94 10.79
C ARG A 277 -0.02 17.71 9.31
N TYR A 278 0.37 18.79 8.62
CA TYR A 278 0.98 18.71 7.30
C TYR A 278 2.49 18.93 7.44
N VAL A 279 3.27 17.91 7.14
CA VAL A 279 4.73 17.97 7.19
C VAL A 279 5.23 18.78 6.00
N SER A 280 6.18 19.68 6.26
CA SER A 280 6.75 20.53 5.22
C SER A 280 7.72 19.75 4.33
N PRO A 281 7.94 20.17 3.06
CA PRO A 281 8.95 19.55 2.20
C PRO A 281 10.35 19.52 2.82
N ALA A 282 10.71 20.55 3.61
CA ALA A 282 12.00 20.61 4.30
C ALA A 282 12.14 19.50 5.36
N GLU A 283 11.10 19.26 6.16
CA GLU A 283 11.10 18.15 7.12
C GLU A 283 11.17 16.77 6.44
N PHE A 284 10.55 16.61 5.26
CA PHE A 284 10.72 15.39 4.46
C PHE A 284 12.17 15.22 3.98
N ASP A 285 12.83 16.30 3.58
CA ASP A 285 14.24 16.29 3.16
C ASP A 285 15.18 15.97 4.34
N GLU A 286 14.90 16.47 5.54
CA GLU A 286 15.63 16.11 6.77
C GLU A 286 15.49 14.62 7.09
N MET A 287 14.27 14.09 7.13
CA MET A 287 14.03 12.67 7.37
C MET A 287 14.62 11.77 6.28
N LYS A 288 14.68 12.26 5.03
CA LYS A 288 15.40 11.56 3.94
C LYS A 288 16.89 11.49 4.23
N ALA A 289 17.50 12.58 4.67
CA ALA A 289 18.93 12.61 5.01
C ALA A 289 19.25 11.63 6.14
N GLU A 290 18.42 11.59 7.18
CA GLU A 290 18.53 10.61 8.28
C GLU A 290 18.43 9.17 7.75
N ALA A 291 17.42 8.86 6.93
CA ALA A 291 17.29 7.53 6.32
C ALA A 291 18.54 7.14 5.49
N MET A 292 19.04 8.05 4.65
CA MET A 292 20.25 7.78 3.86
C MET A 292 21.48 7.56 4.77
N ALA A 293 21.62 8.32 5.86
CA ALA A 293 22.69 8.15 6.84
C ALA A 293 22.61 6.81 7.59
N MET A 294 21.40 6.28 7.83
CA MET A 294 21.18 4.94 8.40
C MET A 294 21.46 3.79 7.42
N GLY A 295 21.79 4.10 6.16
CA GLY A 295 22.14 3.11 5.15
C GLY A 295 20.95 2.44 4.46
N PHE A 296 19.80 3.12 4.36
CA PHE A 296 18.81 2.73 3.36
C PHE A 296 19.43 2.87 1.96
N THR A 297 19.27 1.87 1.11
CA THR A 297 19.76 1.93 -0.29
C THR A 297 18.97 2.91 -1.12
N HIS A 298 17.70 3.13 -0.75
CA HIS A 298 16.84 4.14 -1.34
C HIS A 298 15.80 4.64 -0.33
N ALA A 299 15.61 5.96 -0.29
CA ALA A 299 14.56 6.60 0.49
C ALA A 299 13.84 7.66 -0.36
N ALA A 300 12.57 7.41 -0.69
CA ALA A 300 11.69 8.40 -1.29
C ALA A 300 10.87 9.08 -0.18
N CYS A 301 11.08 10.38 0.03
CA CYS A 301 10.38 11.15 1.06
C CYS A 301 9.79 12.39 0.42
N GLY A 302 8.49 12.61 0.61
CA GLY A 302 7.82 13.79 0.08
C GLY A 302 6.31 13.76 0.31
N PRO A 303 5.62 14.91 0.21
CA PRO A 303 4.19 14.99 0.51
C PRO A 303 3.33 14.03 -0.33
N PHE A 304 3.68 13.86 -1.61
CA PHE A 304 2.94 13.00 -2.52
C PHE A 304 3.50 11.59 -2.62
N VAL A 305 4.60 11.27 -1.94
CA VAL A 305 5.16 9.93 -1.98
C VAL A 305 4.15 8.90 -1.46
N ARG A 306 4.10 7.77 -2.17
CA ARG A 306 3.35 6.56 -1.84
C ARG A 306 4.28 5.36 -2.06
N SER A 307 3.96 4.23 -1.44
CA SER A 307 4.77 3.00 -1.59
C SER A 307 5.02 2.63 -3.05
N SER A 308 4.07 2.89 -3.95
CA SER A 308 4.21 2.59 -5.38
C SER A 308 4.44 3.79 -6.30
N TYR A 309 4.57 5.01 -5.76
CA TYR A 309 4.73 6.22 -6.56
C TYR A 309 6.09 6.23 -7.29
N HIS A 310 6.09 6.11 -8.61
CA HIS A 310 7.31 5.91 -9.40
C HIS A 310 8.19 4.76 -8.87
N ALA A 311 7.57 3.63 -8.51
CA ALA A 311 8.29 2.47 -7.97
C ALA A 311 9.44 2.00 -8.87
N ASP A 312 9.31 2.16 -10.20
CA ASP A 312 10.37 1.87 -11.16
C ASP A 312 11.57 2.81 -11.04
N LEU A 313 11.34 4.10 -10.72
CA LEU A 313 12.38 5.07 -10.43
C LEU A 313 13.00 4.81 -9.05
N GLN A 314 12.16 4.50 -8.05
CA GLN A 314 12.62 4.15 -6.70
C GLN A 314 13.54 2.92 -6.73
N ALA A 315 13.15 1.87 -7.46
CA ALA A 315 13.94 0.65 -7.63
C ALA A 315 15.27 0.89 -8.37
N LYS A 316 15.36 1.96 -9.17
CA LYS A 316 16.60 2.42 -9.83
C LYS A 316 17.40 3.41 -8.99
N GLY A 317 16.94 3.75 -7.79
CA GLY A 317 17.60 4.73 -6.92
C GLY A 317 17.39 6.19 -7.33
N MET A 318 16.48 6.48 -8.26
CA MET A 318 16.23 7.84 -8.75
C MET A 318 15.38 8.65 -7.78
N GLU A 319 15.57 9.96 -7.74
CA GLU A 319 14.82 10.85 -6.85
C GLU A 319 13.35 10.97 -7.28
N VAL A 320 12.46 10.88 -6.29
CA VAL A 320 11.01 10.98 -6.43
C VAL A 320 10.48 11.86 -5.29
N LYS A 321 9.70 12.90 -5.59
CA LYS A 321 9.10 13.82 -4.61
C LYS A 321 7.61 14.05 -4.87
#